data_AF-A0A0C9TR65-F1
#
_entry.id   AF-A0A0C9TR65-F1
#
_cell.length_a   1.000
_cell.length_b   1.000
_cell.length_c   1.000
_cell.angle_alpha   90.00
_cell.angle_beta   90.00
_cell.angle_gamma   90.00
#
_symmetry.space_group_name_H-M   'P 1'
#
loop_
_entity.id
_entity.type
_entity.pdbx_description
1 polymer ?
#
loop_
_entity_poly.entity_id
_entity_poly.type
_entity_poly.pdbx_seq_one_letter_code
_entity_poly.pdbx_strand_id
1 'polypeptide(L)'
;FVLLIVWIIFGALHLIAWNFHFPSQAERVMWRVASLTLLGAPCISFLAFFLDHIDAVTVPDQLADITAGSTLCIGVLARLVLLVLMFVSLRDLPPSAHEIVSWTSYVPHL
;
A
#
# COMPACT_ATOMS: atom_id res chain seq x y z
N PHE A 1 -15.23 9.39 -8.33
CA PHE A 1 -13.99 9.94 -8.93
C PHE A 1 -12.98 10.40 -7.89
N VAL A 2 -13.31 11.34 -6.99
CA VAL A 2 -12.37 11.85 -5.96
C VAL A 2 -11.77 10.73 -5.08
N LEU A 3 -12.60 9.82 -4.57
CA LEU A 3 -12.13 8.69 -3.76
C LEU A 3 -11.15 7.79 -4.50
N LEU A 4 -11.36 7.55 -5.80
CA LEU A 4 -10.49 6.73 -6.63
C LEU A 4 -9.12 7.38 -6.84
N ILE A 5 -9.08 8.71 -7.02
CA ILE A 5 -7.83 9.47 -7.14
C ILE A 5 -7.03 9.37 -5.84
N VAL A 6 -7.67 9.61 -4.68
CA VAL A 6 -7.03 9.46 -3.37
C VAL A 6 -6.47 8.05 -3.21
N TRP A 7 -7.23 7.04 -3.65
CA TRP A 7 -6.87 5.64 -3.56
C TRP A 7 -5.64 5.30 -4.40
N ILE A 8 -5.58 5.77 -5.64
CA ILE A 8 -4.44 5.57 -6.55
C ILE A 8 -3.19 6.24 -5.99
N ILE A 9 -3.30 7.48 -5.51
CA ILE A 9 -2.18 8.19 -4.90
C ILE A 9 -1.65 7.42 -3.70
N PHE A 10 -2.54 7.00 -2.79
CA PHE A 10 -2.15 6.23 -1.62
C PHE A 10 -1.52 4.87 -1.98
N GLY A 11 -2.07 4.16 -2.99
CA GLY A 11 -1.47 2.93 -3.50
C GLY A 11 -0.09 3.14 -4.13
N ALA A 12 0.07 4.22 -4.90
CA ALA A 12 1.34 4.60 -5.51
C ALA A 12 2.42 4.91 -4.47
N LEU A 13 2.06 5.52 -3.33
CA LEU A 13 3.01 5.76 -2.22
C LEU A 13 3.64 4.46 -1.71
N HIS A 14 2.88 3.37 -1.60
CA HIS A 14 3.42 2.08 -1.17
C HIS A 14 4.34 1.45 -2.23
N LEU A 15 4.07 1.72 -3.51
CA LEU A 15 4.93 1.30 -4.62
C LEU A 15 6.23 2.11 -4.69
N ILE A 16 6.28 3.37 -4.22
CA ILE A 16 7.54 4.14 -4.15
C ILE A 16 8.55 3.42 -3.24
N ALA A 17 8.08 2.76 -2.18
CA ALA A 17 8.90 1.95 -1.28
C ALA A 17 9.33 0.59 -1.86
N TRP A 18 9.20 0.36 -3.18
CA TRP A 18 9.54 -0.91 -3.84
C TRP A 18 10.96 -1.44 -3.58
N ASN A 19 11.90 -0.51 -3.39
CA ASN A 19 13.32 -0.77 -3.16
C ASN A 19 13.77 -0.48 -1.72
N PHE A 20 12.84 -0.30 -0.78
CA PHE A 20 13.21 -0.11 0.63
C PHE A 20 13.92 -1.35 1.17
N HIS A 21 14.84 -1.11 2.12
CA HIS A 21 15.52 -2.17 2.82
C HIS A 21 14.55 -2.79 3.82
N PHE A 22 14.37 -4.10 3.73
CA PHE A 22 13.61 -4.90 4.68
C PHE A 22 14.56 -5.93 5.29
N PRO A 23 14.39 -6.28 6.58
CA PRO A 23 15.27 -7.22 7.26
C PRO A 23 15.28 -8.61 6.62
N SER A 24 14.13 -9.08 6.11
CA SER A 24 14.02 -10.35 5.40
C SER A 24 13.52 -10.20 3.96
N GLN A 25 13.91 -11.16 3.11
CA GLN A 25 13.42 -11.24 1.73
C GLN A 25 11.92 -11.54 1.66
N ALA A 26 11.39 -12.30 2.62
CA ALA A 26 9.98 -12.62 2.69
C ALA A 26 9.12 -11.36 2.92
N GLU A 27 9.52 -10.49 3.84
CA GLU A 27 8.85 -9.22 4.12
C GLU A 27 8.81 -8.30 2.91
N ARG A 28 9.92 -8.21 2.17
CA ARG A 28 9.97 -7.43 0.92
C ARG A 28 9.01 -7.97 -0.14
N VAL A 29 8.91 -9.29 -0.28
CA VAL A 29 7.96 -9.89 -1.23
C VAL A 29 6.52 -9.67 -0.77
N MET A 30 6.23 -9.87 0.52
CA MET A 30 4.91 -9.59 1.10
C MET A 30 4.49 -8.13 0.89
N TRP A 31 5.41 -7.18 1.07
CA TRP A 31 5.18 -5.76 0.79
C TRP A 31 4.75 -5.53 -0.67
N ARG A 32 5.50 -6.10 -1.61
CA ARG A 32 5.23 -5.95 -3.05
C ARG A 32 3.90 -6.56 -3.44
N VAL A 33 3.62 -7.78 -2.98
CA VAL A 33 2.36 -8.47 -3.25
C VAL A 33 1.19 -7.71 -2.65
N ALA A 34 1.29 -7.26 -1.40
CA ALA A 34 0.23 -6.50 -0.74
C ALA A 34 0.00 -5.13 -1.42
N SER A 35 1.06 -4.44 -1.83
CA SER A 35 0.97 -3.16 -2.56
C SER A 35 0.32 -3.32 -3.93
N LEU A 36 0.70 -4.36 -4.69
CA LEU A 36 0.10 -4.67 -5.99
C LEU A 36 -1.35 -5.12 -5.86
N THR A 37 -1.66 -5.90 -4.82
CA THR A 37 -3.01 -6.39 -4.55
C THR A 37 -3.94 -5.25 -4.18
N LEU A 38 -3.44 -4.30 -3.37
CA LEU A 38 -4.13 -3.04 -3.16
C LEU A 38 -4.33 -2.35 -4.51
N LEU A 39 -3.31 -2.01 -5.29
CA LEU A 39 -3.56 -1.28 -6.54
C LEU A 39 -4.49 -2.01 -7.52
N GLY A 40 -4.28 -3.30 -7.74
CA GLY A 40 -4.93 -4.09 -8.78
C GLY A 40 -6.38 -4.45 -8.50
N ALA A 41 -6.69 -4.98 -7.31
CA ALA A 41 -8.03 -5.52 -7.02
C ALA A 41 -9.18 -4.50 -7.20
N PRO A 42 -9.14 -3.28 -6.64
CA PRO A 42 -10.18 -2.29 -6.85
C PRO A 42 -10.14 -1.66 -8.25
N CYS A 43 -8.98 -1.62 -8.93
CA CYS A 43 -8.94 -1.19 -10.33
C CYS A 43 -9.70 -2.16 -11.23
N ILE A 44 -9.54 -3.47 -11.00
CA ILE A 44 -10.29 -4.52 -11.72
C ILE A 44 -11.79 -4.42 -11.40
N SER A 45 -12.16 -4.32 -10.13
CA SER A 45 -13.58 -4.17 -9.74
C SER A 45 -14.20 -2.89 -10.31
N PHE A 46 -13.46 -1.77 -10.33
CA PHE A 46 -13.93 -0.52 -10.92
C PHE A 46 -14.07 -0.60 -12.44
N LEU A 47 -13.12 -1.25 -13.12
CA LEU A 47 -13.21 -1.48 -14.56
C LEU A 47 -14.41 -2.35 -14.92
N ALA A 48 -14.65 -3.44 -14.18
CA ALA A 48 -15.81 -4.30 -14.38
C ALA A 48 -17.13 -3.53 -14.22
N PHE A 49 -17.25 -2.74 -13.15
CA PHE A 49 -18.40 -1.85 -12.92
C PHE A 49 -18.57 -0.83 -14.06
N PHE A 50 -17.48 -0.25 -14.54
CA PHE A 50 -17.53 0.73 -15.62
C PHE A 50 -17.95 0.12 -16.97
N LEU A 51 -17.44 -1.08 -17.29
CA LEU A 51 -17.80 -1.81 -18.52
C LEU A 51 -19.27 -2.27 -18.52
N ASP A 52 -19.79 -2.64 -17.35
CA ASP A 52 -21.22 -2.94 -17.13
C ASP A 52 -22.08 -1.69 -17.29
N HIS A 53 -21.66 -0.56 -16.72
CA HIS A 53 -22.38 0.71 -16.84
C HIS A 53 -22.49 1.26 -18.28
N ILE A 54 -21.59 0.88 -19.17
CA ILE A 54 -21.63 1.26 -20.60
C ILE A 54 -22.25 0.17 -21.49
N ASP A 55 -22.93 -0.83 -20.90
CA ASP A 55 -23.55 -1.97 -21.57
C ASP A 55 -22.60 -2.80 -22.46
N ALA A 56 -21.27 -2.70 -22.23
CA ALA A 56 -20.28 -3.44 -22.99
C ALA A 56 -20.12 -4.89 -22.50
N VAL A 57 -20.33 -5.12 -21.20
CA VAL A 57 -20.27 -6.44 -20.55
C VAL A 57 -21.30 -6.48 -19.42
N THR A 58 -22.33 -7.30 -19.51
CA THR A 58 -23.27 -7.54 -18.39
C THR A 58 -22.65 -8.50 -17.38
N VAL A 59 -22.48 -8.03 -16.14
CA VAL A 59 -21.96 -8.84 -15.02
C VAL A 59 -23.14 -9.25 -14.13
N PRO A 60 -23.33 -10.55 -13.80
CA PRO A 60 -24.39 -10.96 -12.88
C PRO A 60 -24.22 -10.31 -11.50
N ASP A 61 -25.32 -9.81 -10.91
CA ASP A 61 -25.29 -9.11 -9.61
C ASP A 61 -24.60 -9.93 -8.50
N GLN A 62 -24.88 -11.23 -8.44
CA GLN A 62 -24.24 -12.14 -7.47
C GLN A 62 -22.71 -12.15 -7.61
N LEU A 63 -22.21 -12.16 -8.85
CA LEU A 63 -20.78 -12.15 -9.10
C LEU A 63 -20.18 -10.79 -8.72
N ALA A 64 -20.86 -9.69 -9.04
CA ALA A 64 -20.43 -8.34 -8.66
C ALA A 64 -20.31 -8.19 -7.13
N ASP A 65 -21.30 -8.67 -6.38
CA ASP A 65 -21.30 -8.63 -4.91
C ASP A 65 -20.19 -9.48 -4.29
N ILE A 66 -19.99 -10.72 -4.79
CA ILE A 66 -18.91 -11.60 -4.33
C ILE A 66 -17.54 -10.97 -4.63
N THR A 67 -17.39 -10.38 -5.82
CA THR A 67 -16.13 -9.75 -6.23
C THR A 67 -15.86 -8.50 -5.38
N ALA A 68 -16.87 -7.68 -5.10
CA ALA A 68 -16.74 -6.51 -4.24
C ALA A 68 -16.39 -6.89 -2.79
N GLY A 69 -17.09 -7.89 -2.23
CA GLY A 69 -16.84 -8.40 -0.88
C GLY A 69 -15.44 -9.00 -0.73
N SER A 70 -15.00 -9.82 -1.70
CA SER A 70 -13.66 -10.41 -1.70
C SER A 70 -12.57 -9.34 -1.83
N THR A 71 -12.72 -8.36 -2.73
CA THR A 71 -11.80 -7.22 -2.86
C THR A 71 -11.68 -6.44 -1.54
N LEU A 72 -12.80 -6.25 -0.82
CA LEU A 72 -12.79 -5.58 0.48
C LEU A 72 -12.03 -6.40 1.53
N CYS A 73 -12.32 -7.68 1.68
CA CYS A 73 -11.64 -8.56 2.64
C CYS A 73 -10.14 -8.65 2.38
N ILE A 74 -9.74 -8.89 1.12
CA ILE A 74 -8.34 -8.97 0.72
C ILE A 74 -7.66 -7.61 0.93
N GLY A 75 -8.32 -6.50 0.59
CA GLY A 75 -7.79 -5.15 0.80
C GLY A 75 -7.56 -4.80 2.27
N VAL A 76 -8.44 -5.25 3.18
CA VAL A 76 -8.26 -5.09 4.62
C VAL A 76 -7.03 -5.87 5.09
N LEU A 77 -6.90 -7.14 4.70
CA LEU A 77 -5.74 -7.97 5.07
C LEU A 77 -4.43 -7.38 4.52
N ALA A 78 -4.40 -6.98 3.25
CA ALA A 78 -3.23 -6.35 2.64
C ALA A 78 -2.81 -5.07 3.38
N ARG A 79 -3.77 -4.25 3.84
CA ARG A 79 -3.48 -3.07 4.65
C ARG A 79 -2.88 -3.42 6.00
N LEU A 80 -3.41 -4.43 6.70
CA LEU A 80 -2.85 -4.87 7.96
C LEU A 80 -1.40 -5.36 7.80
N VAL A 81 -1.13 -6.12 6.73
CA VAL A 81 0.23 -6.56 6.39
C VAL A 81 1.15 -5.37 6.13
N LEU A 82 0.74 -4.41 5.30
CA LEU A 82 1.56 -3.21 5.04
C LEU A 82 1.79 -2.39 6.30
N LEU A 83 0.80 -2.24 7.18
CA LEU A 83 0.95 -1.54 8.46
C LEU A 83 2.01 -2.24 9.32
N VAL A 84 1.92 -3.55 9.50
CA VAL A 84 2.90 -4.33 10.26
C VAL A 84 4.30 -4.18 9.64
N LEU A 85 4.42 -4.30 8.32
CA LEU A 85 5.71 -4.18 7.62
C LEU A 85 6.30 -2.77 7.70
N MET A 86 5.48 -1.71 7.69
CA MET A 86 5.97 -0.35 7.92
C MET A 86 6.61 -0.21 9.31
N PHE A 87 5.98 -0.76 10.35
CA PHE A 87 6.57 -0.73 11.69
C PHE A 87 7.85 -1.56 11.78
N VAL A 88 7.93 -2.68 11.07
CA VAL A 88 9.16 -3.49 10.99
C VAL A 88 10.28 -2.70 10.29
N SER A 89 10.00 -2.07 9.15
CA SER A 89 10.99 -1.22 8.47
C SER A 89 11.44 -0.03 9.30
N LEU A 90 10.57 0.52 10.15
CA LEU A 90 10.91 1.60 11.08
C LEU A 90 11.73 1.13 12.30
N ARG A 91 11.80 -0.17 12.57
CA ARG A 91 12.64 -0.71 13.65
C ARG A 91 14.10 -0.84 13.23
N ASP A 92 14.35 -1.18 11.97
CA ASP A 92 15.70 -1.42 11.44
C ASP A 92 16.22 -0.22 10.62
N LEU A 93 16.08 1.01 11.14
CA LEU A 93 16.65 2.18 10.48
C LEU A 93 18.19 2.06 10.40
N PRO A 94 18.81 2.63 9.34
CA PRO A 94 20.25 2.64 9.20
C PRO A 94 20.91 3.27 10.44
N PRO A 95 22.09 2.78 10.87
CA PRO A 95 22.77 3.23 12.08
C PRO A 95 23.04 4.75 12.10
N SER A 96 23.10 5.40 10.95
CA SER A 96 23.20 6.87 10.81
C SER A 96 22.00 7.65 11.37
N ALA A 97 20.81 7.04 11.47
CA ALA A 97 19.64 7.64 12.11
C ALA A 97 19.72 7.57 13.65
N HIS A 98 20.59 6.70 14.18
CA HIS A 98 20.90 6.60 15.60
C HIS A 98 22.14 7.39 15.99
N GLU A 99 22.89 7.92 15.02
CA GLU A 99 23.96 8.85 15.30
C GLU A 99 23.35 10.14 15.86
N ILE A 100 23.68 10.40 17.12
CA ILE A 100 23.29 11.63 17.83
C ILE A 100 23.93 12.80 17.08
N VAL A 101 23.10 13.62 16.43
CA VAL A 101 23.51 14.92 15.90
C VAL A 101 24.20 15.67 17.06
N SER A 102 25.43 16.13 16.84
CA SER A 102 26.21 16.85 17.85
C SER A 102 25.67 18.27 18.05
N TRP A 103 24.46 18.39 18.60
CA TRP A 103 23.83 19.66 18.95
C TRP A 103 24.73 20.53 19.84
N THR A 104 25.60 19.90 20.65
CA THR A 104 26.61 20.57 21.48
C THR A 104 27.66 21.35 20.68
N SER A 105 27.87 21.04 19.39
CA SER A 105 28.73 21.84 18.51
C SER A 105 28.05 23.12 18.00
N TYR A 106 26.72 23.20 18.09
CA TYR A 106 25.92 24.36 17.66
C TYR A 106 25.49 25.26 18.81
N VAL A 107 25.79 24.89 20.06
CA VAL A 107 25.62 25.78 21.21
C VAL A 107 26.74 26.83 21.13
N PRO A 108 26.43 28.11 20.86
CA PRO A 108 27.43 29.15 20.98
C PRO A 108 27.87 29.17 22.45
N HIS A 109 29.16 28.91 22.64
CA HIS A 109 29.86 29.13 23.89
C HIS A 109 29.84 30.64 24.15
N LEU A 110 28.93 31.06 25.02
CA LEU A 110 28.99 32.36 25.68
C LEU A 110 30.07 32.31 26.76
#